data_AF-A0A7S3BPD2-F1
#
_entry.id   AF-A0A7S3BPD2-F1
#
_cell.length_a   1.000
_cell.length_b   1.000
_cell.length_c   1.000
_cell.angle_alpha   90.00
_cell.angle_beta   90.00
_cell.angle_gamma   90.00
#
_symmetry.space_group_name_H-M   'P 1'
#
loop_
_entity.id
_entity.type
_entity.pdbx_description
1 polymer ?
#
loop_
_entity_poly.entity_id
_entity_poly.type
_entity_poly.pdbx_seq_one_letter_code
_entity_poly.pdbx_strand_id
1 'polypeptide(L)'
;IMTCHFLDQSFALSTPLVEAHSQRDTIVATFTDVATSVYAVNWAKQLHTLGLRSLVGISTRLPAASEAALASAGAGLFCADGPLMRRNGQAGRWAEVGALLHFGRHVLLSDADV
;
A
#
# COMPACT_ATOMS: atom_id res chain seq x y z
N ILE A 1 1.80 -18.67 4.41
CA ILE A 1 1.59 -17.24 4.09
C ILE A 1 1.80 -17.09 2.59
N MET A 2 0.81 -16.61 1.84
CA MET A 2 0.91 -16.51 0.38
C MET A 2 1.58 -15.18 0.02
N THR A 3 2.71 -15.24 -0.69
CA THR A 3 3.43 -14.05 -1.17
C THR A 3 2.61 -13.29 -2.19
N CYS A 4 2.74 -11.98 -2.18
CA CYS A 4 1.83 -11.10 -2.88
C CYS A 4 1.85 -11.29 -4.41
N HIS A 5 2.98 -11.68 -5.01
CA HIS A 5 3.07 -11.91 -6.45
C HIS A 5 2.29 -13.16 -6.96
N PHE A 6 1.73 -13.99 -6.07
CA PHE A 6 0.75 -15.03 -6.41
C PHE A 6 -0.70 -14.58 -6.21
N LEU A 7 -0.91 -13.31 -5.84
CA LEU A 7 -2.25 -12.74 -5.71
C LEU A 7 -2.83 -12.35 -7.07
N ASP A 8 -4.15 -12.23 -7.07
CA ASP A 8 -4.94 -11.78 -8.21
C ASP A 8 -4.41 -10.45 -8.79
N GLN A 9 -4.60 -10.25 -10.09
CA GLN A 9 -4.23 -9.03 -10.82
C GLN A 9 -4.85 -7.77 -10.22
N SER A 10 -5.94 -7.92 -9.45
CA SER A 10 -6.53 -6.83 -8.66
C SER A 10 -5.54 -6.15 -7.69
N PHE A 11 -4.43 -6.78 -7.35
CA PHE A 11 -3.35 -6.19 -6.53
C PHE A 11 -2.22 -5.57 -7.37
N ALA A 12 -2.28 -5.61 -8.70
CA ALA A 12 -1.26 -4.96 -9.51
C ALA A 12 -1.33 -3.44 -9.35
N LEU A 13 -0.18 -2.82 -9.11
CA LEU A 13 -0.09 -1.36 -9.16
C LEU A 13 -0.36 -0.91 -10.61
N SER A 14 -1.37 -0.08 -10.80
CA SER A 14 -1.88 0.29 -12.11
C SER A 14 -2.32 1.75 -12.14
N THR A 15 -2.36 2.35 -13.33
CA THR A 15 -2.81 3.75 -13.49
C THR A 15 -4.21 3.97 -12.90
N PRO A 16 -5.22 3.12 -13.16
CA PRO A 16 -6.55 3.33 -12.56
C PRO A 16 -6.53 3.32 -11.04
N LEU A 17 -5.76 2.42 -10.42
CA LEU A 17 -5.63 2.36 -8.96
C LEU A 17 -4.97 3.62 -8.41
N VAL A 18 -3.90 4.09 -9.06
CA VAL A 18 -3.18 5.32 -8.69
C VAL A 18 -4.09 6.54 -8.82
N GLU A 19 -4.80 6.70 -9.93
CA GLU A 19 -5.72 7.82 -10.14
C GLU A 19 -6.86 7.81 -9.11
N ALA A 20 -7.41 6.63 -8.79
CA ALA A 20 -8.47 6.51 -7.80
C ALA A 20 -8.04 6.92 -6.38
N HIS A 21 -6.75 6.89 -6.07
CA HIS A 21 -6.20 7.20 -4.75
C HIS A 21 -5.29 8.45 -4.74
N SER A 22 -5.09 9.10 -5.89
CA SER A 22 -4.40 10.37 -6.01
C SER A 22 -5.32 11.52 -5.63
N GLN A 23 -4.79 12.49 -4.88
CA GLN A 23 -5.48 13.66 -4.38
C GLN A 23 -4.58 14.88 -4.57
N ARG A 24 -4.96 15.77 -5.49
CA ARG A 24 -4.14 16.94 -5.86
C ARG A 24 -2.71 16.53 -6.24
N ASP A 25 -2.62 15.58 -7.18
CA ASP A 25 -1.37 14.98 -7.66
C ASP A 25 -0.51 14.31 -6.58
N THR A 26 -1.08 14.03 -5.41
CA THR A 26 -0.38 13.41 -4.28
C THR A 26 -1.01 12.09 -3.91
N ILE A 27 -0.19 11.07 -3.72
CA ILE A 27 -0.55 9.77 -3.15
C ILE A 27 -0.06 9.75 -1.72
N VAL A 28 -0.94 9.44 -0.77
CA VAL A 28 -0.52 9.06 0.57
C VAL A 28 -0.32 7.55 0.59
N ALA A 29 0.91 7.11 0.83
CA ALA A 29 1.27 5.69 0.76
C ALA A 29 1.78 5.18 2.10
N THR A 30 1.52 3.91 2.38
CA THR A 30 2.18 3.16 3.45
C THR A 30 2.42 1.72 2.99
N PHE A 31 3.20 0.97 3.77
CA PHE A 31 3.51 -0.43 3.47
C PHE A 31 3.31 -1.26 4.73
N THR A 32 2.81 -2.47 4.54
CA THR A 32 2.45 -3.33 5.67
C THR A 32 2.62 -4.81 5.33
N ASP A 33 2.72 -5.61 6.37
CA ASP A 33 2.56 -7.05 6.34
C ASP A 33 1.50 -7.48 7.38
N VAL A 34 1.41 -8.79 7.64
CA VAL A 34 0.46 -9.33 8.62
C VAL A 34 0.71 -8.75 10.02
N ALA A 35 1.97 -8.61 10.44
CA ALA A 35 2.34 -8.16 11.78
C ALA A 35 1.98 -6.69 12.01
N THR A 36 2.04 -5.88 10.95
CA THR A 36 1.83 -4.43 11.00
C THR A 36 0.48 -3.98 10.45
N SER A 37 -0.39 -4.90 10.02
CA SER A 37 -1.67 -4.56 9.34
C SER A 37 -2.61 -3.68 10.17
N VAL A 38 -2.59 -3.79 11.50
CA VAL A 38 -3.40 -2.93 12.39
C VAL A 38 -2.97 -1.47 12.29
N TYR A 39 -1.67 -1.19 12.15
CA TYR A 39 -1.16 0.16 11.95
C TYR A 39 -1.70 0.74 10.64
N ALA A 40 -1.56 0.01 9.53
CA ALA A 40 -2.03 0.45 8.22
C ALA A 40 -3.55 0.71 8.21
N VAL A 41 -4.34 -0.14 8.88
CA VAL A 41 -5.79 0.06 9.04
C VAL A 41 -6.09 1.35 9.80
N ASN A 42 -5.41 1.60 10.93
CA ASN A 42 -5.64 2.80 11.72
C ASN A 42 -5.22 4.07 10.98
N TRP A 43 -4.09 4.02 10.28
CA TRP A 43 -3.63 5.09 9.42
C TRP A 43 -4.65 5.43 8.33
N ALA A 44 -5.12 4.42 7.59
CA ALA A 44 -6.15 4.60 6.56
C ALA A 44 -7.43 5.22 7.14
N LYS A 45 -7.89 4.75 8.30
CA LYS A 45 -9.07 5.31 8.98
C LYS A 45 -8.88 6.79 9.34
N GLN A 46 -7.72 7.17 9.87
CA GLN A 46 -7.44 8.57 10.21
C GLN A 46 -7.46 9.46 8.97
N LEU A 47 -6.80 9.04 7.88
CA LEU A 47 -6.86 9.76 6.60
C LEU A 47 -8.31 9.88 6.10
N HIS A 48 -9.09 8.81 6.21
CA HIS A 48 -10.48 8.80 5.80
C HIS A 48 -11.32 9.84 6.54
N THR A 49 -11.10 10.04 7.85
CA THR A 49 -11.79 11.09 8.63
C THR A 49 -11.52 12.51 8.13
N LEU A 50 -10.41 12.71 7.41
CA LEU A 50 -10.03 13.97 6.77
C LEU A 50 -10.46 14.05 5.30
N GLY A 51 -11.22 13.06 4.81
CA GLY A 51 -11.59 12.94 3.39
C GLY A 51 -10.45 12.51 2.47
N LEU A 52 -9.35 12.00 3.04
CA LEU A 52 -8.19 11.52 2.29
C LEU A 52 -8.27 10.00 2.08
N ARG A 53 -7.50 9.50 1.12
CA ARG A 53 -7.41 8.10 0.70
C ARG A 53 -5.94 7.73 0.66
N SER A 54 -5.65 6.44 0.75
CA SER A 54 -4.27 5.96 0.74
C SER A 54 -4.09 4.74 -0.14
N LEU A 55 -2.84 4.53 -0.57
CA LEU A 55 -2.40 3.26 -1.14
C LEU A 55 -1.54 2.52 -0.13
N VAL A 56 -1.82 1.23 0.05
CA VAL A 56 -1.15 0.37 1.00
C VAL A 56 -0.48 -0.75 0.23
N GLY A 57 0.86 -0.74 0.23
CA GLY A 57 1.66 -1.79 -0.37
C GLY A 57 1.76 -3.00 0.55
N ILE A 58 1.47 -4.19 0.05
CA ILE A 58 1.54 -5.45 0.81
C ILE A 58 2.59 -6.40 0.20
N SER A 59 3.38 -7.05 1.05
CA SER A 59 4.34 -8.08 0.61
C SER A 59 3.74 -9.49 0.60
N THR A 60 2.69 -9.71 1.40
CA THR A 60 1.95 -10.97 1.52
C THR A 60 0.46 -10.69 1.69
N ARG A 61 -0.40 -11.67 1.39
CA ARG A 61 -1.84 -11.55 1.65
C ARG A 61 -2.10 -11.21 3.12
N LEU A 62 -2.94 -10.21 3.36
CA LEU A 62 -3.37 -9.87 4.71
C LEU A 62 -4.57 -10.75 5.11
N PRO A 63 -4.86 -10.88 6.41
CA PRO A 63 -6.13 -11.47 6.83
C PRO A 63 -7.31 -10.74 6.18
N ALA A 64 -8.33 -11.47 5.72
CA ALA A 64 -9.48 -10.90 5.01
C ALA A 64 -10.17 -9.77 5.79
N ALA A 65 -10.19 -9.86 7.13
CA ALA A 65 -10.70 -8.81 8.00
C ALA A 65 -9.90 -7.50 7.89
N SER A 66 -8.57 -7.58 7.80
CA SER A 66 -7.71 -6.41 7.62
C SER A 66 -7.92 -5.77 6.24
N GLU A 67 -8.06 -6.58 5.20
CA GLU A 67 -8.31 -6.07 3.84
C GLU A 67 -9.68 -5.39 3.71
N ALA A 68 -10.71 -5.99 4.30
CA ALA A 68 -12.04 -5.38 4.38
C ALA A 68 -12.02 -4.07 5.20
N ALA A 69 -11.24 -4.03 6.28
CA ALA A 69 -11.08 -2.82 7.08
C ALA A 69 -10.33 -1.70 6.31
N LEU A 70 -9.33 -2.05 5.50
CA LEU A 70 -8.63 -1.09 4.63
C LEU A 70 -9.55 -0.57 3.53
N ALA A 71 -10.28 -1.46 2.84
CA ALA A 71 -11.23 -1.08 1.81
C ALA A 71 -12.34 -0.17 2.36
N SER A 72 -12.92 -0.49 3.52
CA SER A 72 -13.94 0.35 4.17
C SER A 72 -13.40 1.70 4.67
N ALA A 73 -12.09 1.80 4.94
CA ALA A 73 -11.40 3.06 5.19
C ALA A 73 -11.00 3.81 3.90
N GLY A 74 -11.42 3.34 2.73
CA GLY A 74 -11.10 3.97 1.44
C GLY A 74 -9.63 3.85 1.02
N ALA A 75 -8.90 2.86 1.55
CA ALA A 75 -7.55 2.53 1.11
C ALA A 75 -7.58 1.50 -0.03
N GLY A 76 -6.68 1.70 -0.99
CA GLY A 76 -6.39 0.74 -2.05
C GLY A 76 -5.21 -0.13 -1.66
N LEU A 77 -5.23 -1.39 -2.10
CA LEU A 77 -4.13 -2.33 -1.89
C LEU A 77 -3.38 -2.54 -3.19
N PHE A 78 -2.06 -2.61 -3.12
CA PHE A 78 -1.23 -3.05 -4.24
C PHE A 78 -0.10 -3.95 -3.77
N CYS A 79 0.46 -4.69 -4.71
CA CYS A 79 1.54 -5.59 -4.47
C CYS A 79 2.89 -4.88 -4.41
N ALA A 80 3.51 -4.93 -3.24
CA ALA A 80 4.84 -4.37 -2.96
C ALA A 80 5.78 -5.51 -2.57
N ASP A 81 6.00 -6.44 -3.51
CA ASP A 81 6.79 -7.67 -3.33
C ASP A 81 7.78 -7.86 -4.50
N GLY A 82 8.39 -6.76 -4.94
CA GLY A 82 9.37 -6.77 -6.02
C GLY A 82 10.68 -7.48 -5.65
N PRO A 83 11.58 -7.67 -6.63
CA PRO A 83 12.82 -8.41 -6.42
C PRO A 83 13.71 -7.90 -5.28
N LEU A 84 13.70 -6.59 -5.03
CA LEU A 84 14.47 -5.97 -3.94
C LEU A 84 13.80 -6.18 -2.59
N MET A 85 12.47 -6.07 -2.51
CA MET A 85 11.72 -6.40 -1.30
C MET A 85 11.95 -7.85 -0.88
N ARG A 86 11.92 -8.80 -1.84
CA ARG A 86 12.18 -10.22 -1.55
C ARG A 86 13.60 -10.51 -1.07
N ARG A 87 14.59 -9.74 -1.55
CA ARG A 87 16.00 -9.95 -1.17
C ARG A 87 16.36 -9.29 0.15
N ASN A 88 15.81 -8.10 0.41
CA ASN A 88 16.29 -7.21 1.46
C ASN A 88 15.24 -6.89 2.54
N GLY A 89 14.03 -7.46 2.45
CA GLY A 89 12.92 -7.13 3.34
C GLY A 89 12.62 -5.64 3.31
N GLN A 90 12.45 -5.02 4.48
CA GLN A 90 12.15 -3.59 4.59
C GLN A 90 13.14 -2.69 3.85
N ALA A 91 14.43 -3.04 3.80
CA ALA A 91 15.42 -2.25 3.07
C ALA A 91 15.18 -2.24 1.55
N GLY A 92 14.42 -3.20 1.00
CA GLY A 92 14.04 -3.26 -0.41
C GLY A 92 12.80 -2.41 -0.78
N ARG A 93 12.08 -1.90 0.22
CA ARG A 93 10.80 -1.19 0.07
C ARG A 93 10.91 0.11 -0.75
N TRP A 94 12.06 0.77 -0.72
CA TRP A 94 12.30 2.00 -1.49
C TRP A 94 12.12 1.81 -3.00
N ALA A 95 12.34 0.59 -3.51
CA ALA A 95 12.06 0.28 -4.92
C ALA A 95 10.56 0.37 -5.25
N GLU A 96 9.71 0.01 -4.29
CA GLU A 96 8.25 0.04 -4.42
C GLU A 96 7.71 1.48 -4.34
N VAL A 97 8.36 2.35 -3.55
CA VAL A 97 8.13 3.80 -3.59
C VAL A 97 8.48 4.36 -4.96
N GLY A 98 9.61 3.92 -5.52
CA GLY A 98 10.02 4.26 -6.88
C GLY A 98 8.91 3.96 -7.89
N ALA A 99 8.29 2.78 -7.83
CA ALA A 99 7.20 2.41 -8.73
C ALA A 99 6.00 3.38 -8.67
N LEU A 100 5.65 3.90 -7.48
CA LEU A 100 4.61 4.92 -7.34
C LEU A 100 5.00 6.25 -8.00
N LEU A 101 6.26 6.68 -7.86
CA LEU A 101 6.77 7.92 -8.46
C LEU A 101 6.73 7.88 -10.00
N HIS A 102 6.84 6.71 -10.63
CA HIS A 102 6.79 6.57 -12.09
C HIS A 102 5.43 6.95 -12.70
N PHE A 103 4.37 7.04 -11.89
CA PHE A 103 3.06 7.54 -12.34
C PHE A 103 2.99 9.06 -12.41
N GLY A 104 4.07 9.79 -12.11
CA GLY A 104 4.09 11.25 -12.18
C GLY A 104 3.25 11.90 -11.07
N ARG A 105 3.27 11.32 -9.87
CA ARG A 105 2.57 11.82 -8.67
C ARG A 105 3.58 12.10 -7.57
N HIS A 106 3.27 13.06 -6.72
CA HIS A 106 3.95 13.25 -5.44
C HIS A 106 3.58 12.11 -4.49
N VAL A 107 4.53 11.63 -3.70
CA VAL A 107 4.28 10.56 -2.72
C VAL A 107 4.58 11.08 -1.32
N LEU A 108 3.56 11.06 -0.46
CA LEU A 108 3.72 11.22 0.98
C LEU A 108 3.77 9.84 1.60
N LEU A 109 4.95 9.45 2.05
CA LEU A 109 5.17 8.14 2.66
C LEU A 109 4.95 8.23 4.17
N SER A 110 4.08 7.37 4.69
CA SER A 110 4.02 7.06 6.11
C SER A 110 4.60 5.66 6.31
N ASP A 111 5.71 5.60 7.03
CA ASP A 111 6.36 4.35 7.39
C ASP A 111 6.29 4.15 8.89
N ALA A 112 6.04 2.91 9.32
CA ALA A 112 6.22 2.49 10.68
C ALA A 112 7.42 1.53 10.71
N ASP A 113 8.49 1.97 11.34
CA ASP A 113 9.62 1.13 11.75
C ASP A 113 9.14 0.19 12.88
N VAL A 114 8.51 -0.93 12.52
CA VAL A 114 8.13 -2.00 13.48
C VAL A 114 8.84 -3.29 13.10
#